data_AF-A0A813DNY0-F1
#
_entry.id   AF-A0A813DNY0-F1
#
_cell.length_a   1.000
_cell.length_b   1.000
_cell.length_c   1.000
_cell.angle_alpha   90.00
_cell.angle_beta   90.00
_cell.angle_gamma   90.00
#
_symmetry.space_group_name_H-M   'P 1'
#
loop_
_entity.id
_entity.type
_entity.pdbx_description
1 polymer ?
#
loop_
_entity_poly.entity_id
_entity_poly.type
_entity_poly.pdbx_seq_one_letter_code
_entity_poly.pdbx_strand_id
1 'polypeptide(L)'
;MIQRSSCPTHHWWLSWIWLSSAAADLAAAEIAAAELAAAELAAAEEQNYKTASSPSLQRTSVLSPSCQVVFSLAVICLYDWILLRGLEQSQDMTVKVPGCVILFFGLLYLLTGVYKYSPASSEQAVLTAEEDDEKKIEAHNIYQDFTKPFVRVVIVFVAQTMLFLYFFKGLTDRVGPLDAKGKPNAYMFWISSIPIQFLLLDPRRYSPLSIPALEIAFWGYVLQNQHDARISTSEGSTTITAAYPSRPELWLRCIFSVCSNIIYSMIIFWCLPMQLMHVENGMDFVKNTFAIWYIGTLDDLPETSIMRIIAPEEWSSEEWSSEEWSSA
;
A
#
# COMPACT_ATOMS: atom_id res chain seq x y z
N MET A 1 46.11 -34.84 -13.06
CA MET A 1 46.18 -34.67 -11.60
C MET A 1 45.23 -33.52 -11.26
N ILE A 2 44.02 -33.82 -10.78
CA ILE A 2 42.96 -32.83 -10.54
C ILE A 2 43.03 -32.43 -9.06
N GLN A 3 43.52 -31.22 -8.77
CA GLN A 3 43.48 -30.63 -7.43
C GLN A 3 42.03 -30.25 -7.10
N ARG A 4 41.40 -31.00 -6.19
CA ARG A 4 40.16 -30.59 -5.53
C ARG A 4 40.50 -29.48 -4.53
N SER A 5 40.16 -28.24 -4.87
CA SER A 5 40.17 -27.12 -3.91
C SER A 5 38.99 -27.29 -2.95
N SER A 6 39.29 -27.51 -1.68
CA SER A 6 38.32 -27.56 -0.58
C SER A 6 37.68 -26.18 -0.41
N CYS A 7 36.45 -25.99 -0.88
CA CYS A 7 35.72 -24.74 -0.70
C CYS A 7 35.13 -24.71 0.73
N PRO A 8 35.35 -23.65 1.54
CA PRO A 8 34.86 -23.56 2.92
C PRO A 8 33.39 -23.11 2.93
N THR A 9 32.47 -23.90 2.39
CA THR A 9 31.04 -23.57 2.31
C THR A 9 30.22 -24.07 3.50
N HIS A 10 30.82 -24.70 4.51
CA HIS A 10 30.07 -25.33 5.60
C HIS A 10 29.93 -24.50 6.90
N HIS A 11 30.46 -23.27 6.98
CA HIS A 11 30.35 -22.47 8.22
C HIS A 11 29.26 -21.38 8.20
N TRP A 12 28.90 -20.84 7.03
CA TRP A 12 27.96 -19.71 6.95
C TRP A 12 26.51 -20.08 7.31
N TRP A 13 26.07 -21.31 7.02
CA TRP A 13 24.72 -21.77 7.35
C TRP A 13 24.49 -21.92 8.87
N LEU A 14 25.52 -22.28 9.64
CA LEU A 14 25.45 -22.34 11.10
C LEU A 14 25.33 -20.95 11.72
N SER A 15 26.06 -19.95 11.19
CA SER A 15 25.90 -18.56 11.61
C SER A 15 24.50 -18.04 11.30
N TRP A 16 23.89 -18.45 10.19
CA TRP A 16 22.53 -18.06 9.82
C TRP A 16 21.47 -18.71 10.74
N ILE A 17 21.61 -19.99 11.09
CA ILE A 17 20.74 -20.64 12.08
C ILE A 17 20.82 -19.91 13.42
N TRP A 18 22.03 -19.55 13.85
CA TRP A 18 22.22 -18.85 15.12
C TRP A 18 21.62 -17.44 15.11
N LEU A 19 21.81 -16.68 14.03
CA LEU A 19 21.17 -15.37 13.82
C LEU A 19 19.64 -15.48 13.76
N SER A 20 19.10 -16.51 13.09
CA SER A 20 17.65 -16.71 13.00
C SER A 20 17.03 -17.10 14.34
N SER A 21 17.74 -17.89 15.16
CA SER A 21 17.32 -18.20 16.53
C SER A 21 17.35 -16.96 17.41
N ALA A 22 18.43 -16.18 17.36
CA ALA A 22 18.53 -14.95 18.15
C ALA A 22 17.47 -13.91 17.75
N ALA A 23 17.14 -13.81 16.46
CA ALA A 23 16.05 -12.95 15.98
C ALA A 23 14.67 -13.45 16.46
N ALA A 24 14.46 -14.77 16.49
CA ALA A 24 13.23 -15.36 17.02
C ALA A 24 13.09 -15.13 18.53
N ASP A 25 14.18 -15.23 19.30
CA ASP A 25 14.19 -14.97 20.74
C ASP A 25 13.93 -13.48 21.04
N LEU A 26 14.51 -12.57 20.25
CA LEU A 26 14.25 -11.13 20.38
C LEU A 26 12.79 -10.80 20.04
N ALA A 27 12.25 -11.37 18.97
CA ALA A 27 10.84 -11.20 18.60
C ALA A 27 9.91 -11.76 19.68
N ALA A 28 10.23 -12.91 20.28
CA ALA A 28 9.47 -13.49 21.39
C ALA A 28 9.49 -12.59 22.63
N ALA A 29 10.64 -11.97 22.94
CA ALA A 29 10.76 -11.02 24.04
C ALA A 29 9.95 -9.74 23.79
N GLU A 30 9.96 -9.20 22.56
CA GLU A 30 9.14 -8.05 22.18
C GLU A 30 7.64 -8.35 22.23
N ILE A 31 7.22 -9.55 21.79
CA ILE A 31 5.83 -10.02 21.91
C ILE A 31 5.42 -10.08 23.39
N ALA A 32 6.24 -10.69 24.26
CA ALA A 32 5.94 -10.79 25.69
C ALA A 32 5.84 -9.40 26.36
N ALA A 33 6.71 -8.45 25.98
CA ALA A 33 6.65 -7.08 26.47
C ALA A 33 5.39 -6.35 25.97
N ALA A 34 5.01 -6.56 24.71
CA ALA A 34 3.79 -6.00 24.13
C ALA A 34 2.51 -6.58 24.78
N GLU A 35 2.51 -7.87 25.11
CA GLU A 35 1.41 -8.52 25.84
C GLU A 35 1.25 -7.97 27.27
N LEU A 36 2.37 -7.72 27.97
CA LEU A 36 2.34 -7.08 29.30
C LEU A 36 1.77 -5.66 29.22
N ALA A 37 2.24 -4.85 28.26
CA ALA A 37 1.76 -3.49 28.05
C ALA A 37 0.27 -3.46 27.65
N ALA A 38 -0.17 -4.40 26.81
CA ALA A 38 -1.58 -4.55 26.45
C ALA A 38 -2.44 -4.96 27.64
N ALA A 39 -1.94 -5.82 28.53
CA ALA A 39 -2.65 -6.21 29.76
C ALA A 39 -2.80 -5.03 30.74
N GLU A 40 -1.76 -4.18 30.88
CA GLU A 40 -1.83 -2.96 31.69
C GLU A 40 -2.82 -1.94 31.10
N LEU A 41 -2.83 -1.75 29.78
CA LEU A 41 -3.78 -0.88 29.10
C LEU A 41 -5.22 -1.39 29.26
N ALA A 42 -5.46 -2.69 29.07
CA ALA A 42 -6.78 -3.30 29.24
C ALA A 42 -7.31 -3.15 30.68
N ALA A 43 -6.43 -3.26 31.69
CA ALA A 43 -6.80 -3.03 33.09
C ALA A 43 -7.17 -1.57 33.35
N ALA A 44 -6.46 -0.61 32.74
CA ALA A 44 -6.77 0.81 32.82
C ALA A 44 -8.09 1.16 32.10
N GLU A 45 -8.34 0.58 30.93
CA GLU A 45 -9.59 0.73 30.18
C GLU A 45 -10.79 0.15 30.93
N GLU A 46 -10.65 -1.01 31.59
CA GLU A 46 -11.73 -1.58 32.41
C GLU A 46 -12.10 -0.65 33.58
N GLN A 47 -11.13 0.05 34.14
CA GLN A 47 -11.35 1.04 35.20
C GLN A 47 -12.02 2.32 34.67
N ASN A 48 -11.68 2.76 33.46
CA ASN A 48 -12.37 3.85 32.75
C ASN A 48 -13.80 3.45 32.31
N TYR A 49 -14.02 2.22 31.90
CA TYR A 49 -15.34 1.71 31.49
C TYR A 49 -16.31 1.61 32.67
N LYS A 50 -15.80 1.32 33.88
CA LYS A 50 -16.60 1.36 35.11
C LYS A 50 -17.00 2.78 35.53
N THR A 51 -16.35 3.81 35.00
CA THR A 51 -16.63 5.22 35.32
C THR A 51 -17.37 5.96 34.20
N ALA A 52 -17.25 5.54 32.94
CA ALA A 52 -17.98 6.10 31.81
C ALA A 52 -19.34 5.40 31.59
N SER A 53 -20.43 6.04 32.02
CA SER A 53 -21.80 5.58 31.80
C SER A 53 -22.31 5.95 30.41
N SER A 54 -21.84 5.29 29.36
CA SER A 54 -22.61 5.06 28.12
C SER A 54 -21.92 4.02 27.23
N PRO A 55 -22.56 2.89 26.88
CA PRO A 55 -21.93 1.83 26.12
C PRO A 55 -22.19 1.99 24.62
N SER A 56 -21.36 2.77 23.92
CA SER A 56 -21.23 2.62 22.47
C SER A 56 -20.15 1.58 22.19
N LEU A 57 -20.59 0.37 21.80
CA LEU A 57 -19.72 -0.73 21.37
C LEU A 57 -18.80 -0.29 20.22
N GLN A 58 -17.55 0.03 20.53
CA GLN A 58 -16.44 -0.07 19.58
C GLN A 58 -15.58 -1.25 20.00
N ARG A 59 -15.86 -2.41 19.40
CA ARG A 59 -15.02 -3.60 19.52
C ARG A 59 -14.13 -3.67 18.29
N THR A 60 -13.05 -2.90 18.27
CA THR A 60 -12.06 -2.94 17.18
C THR A 60 -10.82 -3.72 17.61
N SER A 61 -10.59 -4.83 16.91
CA SER A 61 -9.35 -5.63 16.74
C SER A 61 -8.39 -5.83 17.93
N VAL A 62 -8.20 -7.10 18.30
CA VAL A 62 -7.53 -7.63 19.51
C VAL A 62 -5.98 -7.60 19.46
N LEU A 63 -5.35 -7.04 18.43
CA LEU A 63 -3.89 -7.04 18.28
C LEU A 63 -3.30 -5.64 18.42
N SER A 64 -2.37 -5.48 19.35
CA SER A 64 -1.59 -4.25 19.51
C SER A 64 -0.88 -3.89 18.19
N PRO A 65 -0.66 -2.60 17.89
CA PRO A 65 0.03 -2.17 16.66
C PRO A 65 1.38 -2.88 16.47
N SER A 66 2.14 -3.08 17.55
CA SER A 66 3.42 -3.80 17.53
C SER A 66 3.25 -5.26 17.06
N CYS A 67 2.23 -5.97 17.55
CA CYS A 67 1.97 -7.35 17.12
C CYS A 67 1.56 -7.42 15.65
N GLN A 68 0.83 -6.43 15.13
CA GLN A 68 0.48 -6.38 13.70
C GLN A 68 1.72 -6.19 12.81
N VAL A 69 2.66 -5.35 13.24
CA VAL A 69 3.94 -5.17 12.54
C VAL A 69 4.70 -6.50 12.53
N VAL A 70 4.94 -7.11 13.69
CA VAL A 70 5.70 -8.38 13.80
C VAL A 70 5.07 -9.49 12.96
N PHE A 71 3.73 -9.63 13.00
CA PHE A 71 3.02 -10.59 12.17
C PHE A 71 3.24 -10.32 10.68
N SER A 72 3.17 -9.05 10.26
CA SER A 72 3.42 -8.66 8.86
C SER A 72 4.86 -8.98 8.44
N LEU A 73 5.85 -8.71 9.30
CA LEU A 73 7.26 -9.07 9.06
C LEU A 73 7.40 -10.58 8.82
N ALA A 74 6.78 -11.40 9.68
CA ALA A 74 6.85 -12.85 9.59
C ALA A 74 6.24 -13.37 8.29
N VAL A 75 5.10 -12.83 7.88
CA VAL A 75 4.43 -13.18 6.61
C VAL A 75 5.30 -12.80 5.40
N ILE A 76 5.91 -11.60 5.42
CA ILE A 76 6.77 -11.12 4.33
C ILE A 76 8.00 -12.01 4.19
N CYS A 77 8.73 -12.24 5.29
CA CYS A 77 9.90 -13.10 5.31
C CYS A 77 9.60 -14.54 4.86
N LEU A 78 8.45 -15.08 5.28
CA LEU A 78 8.00 -16.42 4.86
C LEU A 78 7.75 -16.46 3.35
N TYR A 79 7.08 -15.45 2.82
CA TYR A 79 6.78 -15.36 1.40
C TYR A 79 8.06 -15.21 0.56
N ASP A 80 8.98 -14.32 0.95
CA ASP A 80 10.25 -14.14 0.25
C ASP A 80 11.08 -15.43 0.27
N TRP A 81 11.03 -16.18 1.38
CA TRP A 81 11.67 -17.49 1.48
C TRP A 81 11.04 -18.51 0.52
N ILE A 82 9.71 -18.54 0.40
CA ILE A 82 9.00 -19.39 -0.57
C ILE A 82 9.41 -19.03 -2.00
N LEU A 83 9.49 -17.74 -2.34
CA LEU A 83 9.95 -17.28 -3.65
C LEU A 83 11.40 -17.70 -3.93
N LEU A 84 12.28 -17.53 -2.95
CA LEU A 84 13.68 -17.92 -3.08
C LEU A 84 13.81 -19.43 -3.35
N ARG A 85 13.06 -20.26 -2.61
CA ARG A 85 13.02 -21.72 -2.81
C ARG A 85 12.41 -22.12 -4.14
N GLY A 86 11.34 -21.44 -4.54
CA GLY A 86 10.76 -21.61 -5.87
C GLY A 86 11.83 -21.38 -6.93
N LEU A 87 12.59 -20.29 -6.83
CA LEU A 87 13.58 -19.92 -7.83
C LEU A 87 14.68 -20.97 -7.96
N GLU A 88 15.08 -21.59 -6.83
CA GLU A 88 16.04 -22.69 -6.82
C GLU A 88 15.50 -23.96 -7.53
N GLN A 89 14.20 -24.21 -7.46
CA GLN A 89 13.59 -25.43 -8.01
C GLN A 89 13.11 -25.29 -9.46
N SER A 90 12.37 -24.22 -9.77
CA SER A 90 11.79 -23.97 -11.08
C SER A 90 11.56 -22.48 -11.28
N GLN A 91 12.43 -21.88 -12.08
CA GLN A 91 12.49 -20.43 -12.21
C GLN A 91 11.25 -19.86 -12.92
N ASP A 92 10.77 -20.56 -13.95
CA ASP A 92 9.61 -20.15 -14.74
C ASP A 92 8.31 -20.15 -13.89
N MET A 93 8.18 -21.12 -12.99
CA MET A 93 7.00 -21.23 -12.11
C MET A 93 7.03 -20.18 -10.99
N THR A 94 8.20 -19.74 -10.57
CA THR A 94 8.37 -18.89 -9.39
C THR A 94 7.93 -17.45 -9.61
N VAL A 95 8.05 -16.95 -10.84
CA VAL A 95 7.55 -15.60 -11.16
C VAL A 95 6.08 -15.68 -11.60
N LYS A 96 5.73 -16.69 -12.41
CA LYS A 96 4.40 -16.81 -12.98
C LYS A 96 3.33 -17.15 -11.95
N VAL A 97 3.57 -18.11 -11.07
CA VAL A 97 2.54 -18.58 -10.11
C VAL A 97 2.18 -17.48 -9.11
N PRO A 98 3.13 -16.82 -8.42
CA PRO A 98 2.79 -15.78 -7.46
C PRO A 98 2.23 -14.54 -8.15
N GLY A 99 2.73 -14.18 -9.33
CA GLY A 99 2.15 -13.11 -10.15
C GLY A 99 0.68 -13.39 -10.50
N CYS A 100 0.36 -14.60 -10.96
CA CYS A 100 -1.02 -15.02 -11.23
C CYS A 100 -1.89 -15.04 -9.97
N VAL A 101 -1.34 -15.47 -8.84
CA VAL A 101 -2.04 -15.48 -7.55
C VAL A 101 -2.36 -14.06 -7.08
N ILE A 102 -1.39 -13.15 -7.13
CA ILE A 102 -1.58 -11.73 -6.76
C ILE A 102 -2.60 -11.09 -7.69
N LEU A 103 -2.51 -11.33 -9.01
CA LEU A 103 -3.48 -10.82 -9.98
C LEU A 103 -4.88 -11.37 -9.71
N PHE A 104 -5.00 -12.67 -9.44
CA PHE A 104 -6.28 -13.31 -9.15
C PHE A 104 -6.91 -12.78 -7.88
N PHE A 105 -6.16 -12.73 -6.76
CA PHE A 105 -6.66 -12.22 -5.50
C PHE A 105 -6.91 -10.72 -5.53
N GLY A 106 -6.06 -9.93 -6.21
CA GLY A 106 -6.28 -8.50 -6.43
C GLY A 106 -7.57 -8.24 -7.22
N LEU A 107 -7.80 -8.99 -8.29
CA LEU A 107 -9.03 -8.90 -9.08
C LEU A 107 -10.26 -9.37 -8.30
N LEU A 108 -10.15 -10.50 -7.59
CA LEU A 108 -11.24 -11.02 -6.76
C LEU A 108 -11.58 -10.04 -5.63
N TYR A 109 -10.58 -9.46 -4.98
CA TYR A 109 -10.74 -8.47 -3.94
C TYR A 109 -11.41 -7.20 -4.49
N LEU A 110 -11.06 -6.77 -5.71
CA LEU A 110 -11.77 -5.68 -6.38
C LEU A 110 -13.23 -6.03 -6.65
N LEU A 111 -13.50 -7.17 -7.27
CA LEU A 111 -14.86 -7.59 -7.63
C LEU A 111 -15.73 -7.73 -6.38
N THR A 112 -15.18 -8.33 -5.32
CA THR A 112 -15.89 -8.53 -4.06
C THR A 112 -15.99 -7.24 -3.26
N GLY A 113 -14.96 -6.40 -3.22
CA GLY A 113 -14.97 -5.13 -2.49
C GLY A 113 -15.93 -4.13 -3.11
N VAL A 114 -15.93 -3.97 -4.44
CA VAL A 114 -16.91 -3.13 -5.15
C VAL A 114 -18.33 -3.66 -4.98
N TYR A 115 -18.52 -4.99 -4.98
CA TYR A 115 -19.84 -5.60 -4.77
C TYR A 115 -20.32 -5.51 -3.31
N LYS A 116 -19.41 -5.67 -2.35
CA LYS A 116 -19.70 -5.80 -0.91
C LYS A 116 -19.67 -4.47 -0.18
N TYR A 117 -19.02 -3.42 -0.71
CA TYR A 117 -19.32 -2.03 -0.36
C TYR A 117 -20.72 -1.66 -0.91
N SER A 118 -21.69 -2.40 -0.40
CA SER A 118 -23.11 -2.12 -0.41
C SER A 118 -23.36 -1.03 0.64
N PRO A 119 -24.32 -0.11 0.42
CA PRO A 119 -24.51 1.13 1.19
C PRO A 119 -24.41 1.01 2.72
N ALA A 120 -24.79 -0.13 3.29
CA ALA A 120 -24.85 -0.37 4.73
C ALA A 120 -23.49 -0.31 5.48
N SER A 121 -22.33 -0.50 4.83
CA SER A 121 -21.02 -0.36 5.52
C SER A 121 -20.36 1.00 5.32
N SER A 122 -20.79 1.77 4.32
CA SER A 122 -20.25 3.11 4.03
C SER A 122 -20.68 4.14 5.07
N GLU A 123 -21.86 3.95 5.67
CA GLU A 123 -22.34 4.77 6.78
C GLU A 123 -21.35 4.73 7.95
N GLN A 124 -20.86 3.57 8.38
CA GLN A 124 -20.03 3.48 9.59
C GLN A 124 -18.61 4.04 9.44
N ALA A 125 -18.02 4.04 8.23
CA ALA A 125 -16.70 4.62 8.01
C ALA A 125 -16.74 6.16 7.83
N VAL A 126 -17.91 6.70 7.49
CA VAL A 126 -18.12 8.14 7.28
C VAL A 126 -18.81 8.81 8.48
N LEU A 127 -19.58 8.06 9.29
CA LEU A 127 -20.33 8.57 10.45
C LEU A 127 -19.51 8.77 11.73
N THR A 128 -18.18 8.63 11.68
CA THR A 128 -17.32 9.23 12.73
C THR A 128 -17.09 10.73 12.51
N ALA A 129 -17.62 11.32 11.43
CA ALA A 129 -17.74 12.76 11.28
C ALA A 129 -18.95 13.24 12.11
N GLU A 130 -18.67 14.12 13.07
CA GLU A 130 -19.67 14.76 13.95
C GLU A 130 -20.79 15.43 13.13
N GLU A 131 -21.96 15.54 13.77
CA GLU A 131 -23.31 15.76 13.22
C GLU A 131 -23.53 17.08 12.44
N ASP A 132 -22.50 17.87 12.13
CA ASP A 132 -22.60 19.15 11.40
C ASP A 132 -21.41 19.46 10.47
N ASP A 133 -20.42 18.57 10.35
CA ASP A 133 -19.20 18.86 9.59
C ASP A 133 -19.23 18.32 8.15
N GLU A 134 -19.03 19.24 7.20
CA GLU A 134 -18.82 19.01 5.78
C GLU A 134 -18.05 17.71 5.49
N LYS A 135 -18.64 16.81 4.68
CA LYS A 135 -17.98 15.55 4.28
C LYS A 135 -16.73 15.84 3.45
N LYS A 136 -15.59 15.83 4.13
CA LYS A 136 -14.24 15.96 3.56
C LYS A 136 -13.71 14.59 3.21
N ILE A 137 -13.15 14.46 2.01
CA ILE A 137 -12.52 13.25 1.51
C ILE A 137 -11.09 13.59 1.16
N GLU A 138 -10.15 12.79 1.63
CA GLU A 138 -8.74 12.96 1.31
C GLU A 138 -8.40 12.20 0.02
N ALA A 139 -7.83 12.90 -0.95
CA ALA A 139 -7.19 12.32 -2.12
C ALA A 139 -5.69 12.17 -1.85
N HIS A 140 -5.18 10.95 -1.98
CA HIS A 140 -3.78 10.62 -1.74
C HIS A 140 -2.97 10.55 -3.04
N ASN A 141 -3.63 10.29 -4.16
CA ASN A 141 -2.99 10.18 -5.48
C ASN A 141 -3.73 10.98 -6.56
N ILE A 142 -3.09 11.13 -7.71
CA ILE A 142 -3.59 11.91 -8.84
C ILE A 142 -4.87 11.32 -9.45
N TYR A 143 -5.12 10.01 -9.27
CA TYR A 143 -6.34 9.37 -9.78
C TYR A 143 -7.55 9.82 -8.97
N GLN A 144 -7.37 9.97 -7.65
CA GLN A 144 -8.38 10.42 -6.70
C GLN A 144 -8.63 11.94 -6.76
N ASP A 145 -7.65 12.74 -7.18
CA ASP A 145 -7.80 14.20 -7.26
C ASP A 145 -8.52 14.66 -8.54
N PHE A 146 -9.77 15.09 -8.38
CA PHE A 146 -10.62 15.55 -9.46
C PHE A 146 -10.31 16.97 -9.95
N THR A 147 -9.48 17.73 -9.23
CA THR A 147 -8.99 19.04 -9.72
C THR A 147 -7.97 18.88 -10.84
N LYS A 148 -7.35 17.70 -10.97
CA LYS A 148 -6.31 17.44 -11.96
C LYS A 148 -6.94 17.12 -13.32
N PRO A 149 -6.48 17.75 -14.43
CA PRO A 149 -6.98 17.46 -15.76
C PRO A 149 -6.82 15.98 -16.12
N PHE A 150 -7.88 15.36 -16.66
CA PHE A 150 -7.88 13.93 -16.98
C PHE A 150 -6.72 13.49 -17.90
N VAL A 151 -6.32 14.34 -18.85
CA VAL A 151 -5.17 14.06 -19.73
C VAL A 151 -3.88 13.84 -18.94
N ARG A 152 -3.66 14.61 -17.86
CA ARG A 152 -2.49 14.44 -16.98
C ARG A 152 -2.54 13.08 -16.28
N VAL A 153 -3.72 12.69 -15.80
CA VAL A 153 -3.95 11.39 -15.15
C VAL A 153 -3.62 10.23 -16.10
N VAL A 154 -4.06 10.31 -17.36
CA VAL A 154 -3.75 9.31 -18.39
C VAL A 154 -2.24 9.24 -18.67
N ILE A 155 -1.55 10.38 -18.79
CA ILE A 155 -0.10 10.42 -19.03
C ILE A 155 0.66 9.74 -17.88
N VAL A 156 0.29 10.04 -16.63
CA VAL A 156 0.90 9.42 -15.45
C VAL A 156 0.69 7.91 -15.47
N PHE A 157 -0.55 7.46 -15.71
CA PHE A 157 -0.87 6.03 -15.78
C PHE A 157 -0.06 5.31 -16.87
N VAL A 158 0.04 5.89 -18.06
CA VAL A 158 0.82 5.30 -19.18
C VAL A 158 2.31 5.23 -18.82
N ALA A 159 2.88 6.29 -18.26
CA ALA A 159 4.27 6.30 -17.81
C ALA A 159 4.53 5.25 -16.74
N GLN A 160 3.65 5.15 -15.74
CA GLN A 160 3.74 4.16 -14.66
C GLN A 160 3.63 2.74 -15.21
N THR A 161 2.69 2.50 -16.13
CA THR A 161 2.51 1.22 -16.82
C THR A 161 3.76 0.83 -17.62
N MET A 162 4.38 1.76 -18.36
CA MET A 162 5.61 1.49 -19.10
C MET A 162 6.76 1.08 -18.16
N LEU A 163 6.96 1.82 -17.07
CA LEU A 163 8.01 1.49 -16.08
C LEU A 163 7.74 0.15 -15.41
N PHE A 164 6.49 -0.12 -15.03
CA PHE A 164 6.07 -1.41 -14.49
C PHE A 164 6.34 -2.56 -15.48
N LEU A 165 6.03 -2.39 -16.76
CA LEU A 165 6.31 -3.39 -17.78
C LEU A 165 7.82 -3.64 -17.95
N TYR A 166 8.67 -2.61 -17.84
CA TYR A 166 10.12 -2.80 -17.83
C TYR A 166 10.61 -3.52 -16.57
N PHE A 167 10.05 -3.20 -15.41
CA PHE A 167 10.30 -3.93 -14.17
C PHE A 167 9.94 -5.41 -14.32
N PHE A 168 8.71 -5.70 -14.77
CA PHE A 168 8.18 -7.05 -14.93
C PHE A 168 8.96 -7.84 -15.98
N LYS A 169 9.27 -7.21 -17.13
CA LYS A 169 10.14 -7.81 -18.15
C LYS A 169 11.53 -8.11 -17.60
N GLY A 170 12.10 -7.20 -16.82
CA GLY A 170 13.39 -7.41 -16.16
C GLY A 170 13.36 -8.61 -15.21
N LEU A 171 12.25 -8.80 -14.51
CA LEU A 171 12.02 -9.95 -13.63
C LEU A 171 11.94 -11.27 -14.42
N THR A 172 11.33 -11.27 -15.60
CA THR A 172 11.20 -12.47 -16.46
C THR A 172 12.43 -12.76 -17.33
N ASP A 173 13.18 -11.74 -17.74
CA ASP A 173 14.35 -11.89 -18.62
C ASP A 173 15.60 -12.31 -17.84
N ARG A 174 15.69 -11.96 -16.55
CA ARG A 174 16.84 -12.28 -15.68
C ARG A 174 16.76 -13.67 -15.04
N VAL A 175 15.79 -14.48 -15.49
CA VAL A 175 15.52 -15.86 -15.09
C VAL A 175 16.57 -16.79 -15.69
N GLY A 176 17.81 -16.68 -15.22
CA GLY A 176 18.86 -17.66 -15.44
C GLY A 176 19.15 -18.41 -14.14
N PRO A 177 19.69 -19.64 -14.18
CA PRO A 177 20.10 -20.37 -12.98
C PRO A 177 20.84 -19.43 -12.04
N LEU A 178 20.48 -19.43 -10.76
CA LEU A 178 21.33 -18.89 -9.70
C LEU A 178 22.59 -19.75 -9.67
N ASP A 179 23.44 -19.62 -10.69
CA ASP A 179 24.71 -20.29 -10.72
C ASP A 179 25.51 -19.64 -9.60
N ALA A 180 25.58 -20.34 -8.47
CA ALA A 180 26.35 -19.99 -7.29
C ALA A 180 27.84 -19.73 -7.62
N LYS A 181 28.27 -20.05 -8.85
CA LYS A 181 29.60 -19.75 -9.40
C LYS A 181 29.74 -18.35 -10.02
N GLY A 182 28.64 -17.67 -10.35
CA GLY A 182 28.66 -16.42 -11.12
C GLY A 182 28.47 -15.14 -10.32
N LYS A 183 27.70 -15.16 -9.21
CA LYS A 183 27.35 -13.94 -8.45
C LYS A 183 27.48 -14.16 -6.94
N PRO A 184 28.68 -14.02 -6.35
CA PRO A 184 28.89 -14.27 -4.92
C PRO A 184 28.05 -13.38 -3.99
N ASN A 185 27.58 -12.23 -4.49
CA ASN A 185 26.84 -11.23 -3.71
C ASN A 185 25.32 -11.31 -3.88
N ALA A 186 24.79 -12.26 -4.67
CA ALA A 186 23.34 -12.33 -4.95
C ALA A 186 22.51 -12.41 -3.66
N TYR A 187 22.85 -13.35 -2.77
CA TYR A 187 22.17 -13.49 -1.48
C TYR A 187 22.36 -12.28 -0.55
N MET A 188 23.49 -11.56 -0.65
CA MET A 188 23.68 -10.31 0.08
C MET A 188 22.72 -9.23 -0.40
N PHE A 189 22.55 -9.06 -1.71
CA PHE A 189 21.57 -8.12 -2.25
C PHE A 189 20.14 -8.54 -1.93
N TRP A 190 19.83 -9.84 -1.98
CA TRP A 190 18.53 -10.35 -1.57
C TRP A 190 18.23 -10.01 -0.10
N ILE A 191 19.13 -10.30 0.85
CA ILE A 191 18.85 -9.99 2.26
C ILE A 191 18.82 -8.48 2.53
N SER A 192 19.65 -7.69 1.83
CA SER A 192 19.62 -6.22 1.92
C SER A 192 18.33 -5.60 1.37
N SER A 193 17.58 -6.31 0.53
CA SER A 193 16.32 -5.81 -0.01
C SER A 193 15.14 -5.93 0.96
N ILE A 194 15.22 -6.82 1.95
CA ILE A 194 14.15 -7.02 2.94
C ILE A 194 13.88 -5.74 3.76
N PRO A 195 14.90 -5.06 4.34
CA PRO A 195 14.70 -3.75 4.94
C PRO A 195 14.10 -2.71 3.99
N ILE A 196 14.44 -2.77 2.70
CA ILE A 196 13.92 -1.85 1.69
C ILE A 196 12.44 -2.13 1.44
N GLN A 197 12.00 -3.39 1.36
CA GLN A 197 10.57 -3.72 1.32
C GLN A 197 9.84 -3.11 2.51
N PHE A 198 10.42 -3.15 3.71
CA PHE A 198 9.81 -2.48 4.88
C PHE A 198 9.78 -0.96 4.76
N LEU A 199 10.78 -0.34 4.16
CA LEU A 199 10.73 1.10 3.86
C LEU A 199 9.66 1.44 2.81
N LEU A 200 9.29 0.50 1.95
CA LEU A 200 8.14 0.64 1.05
C LEU A 200 6.80 0.49 1.79
N LEU A 201 6.78 -0.13 2.97
CA LEU A 201 5.65 -0.10 3.92
C LEU A 201 5.62 1.24 4.66
N ASP A 202 5.59 2.36 3.94
CA ASP A 202 5.49 3.67 4.57
C ASP A 202 4.16 3.73 5.36
N PRO A 203 4.18 4.01 6.68
CA PRO A 203 2.98 4.14 7.50
C PRO A 203 2.01 5.18 6.96
N ARG A 204 2.52 6.21 6.26
CA ARG A 204 1.72 7.26 5.62
C ARG A 204 1.00 6.76 4.36
N ARG A 205 1.49 5.69 3.74
CA ARG A 205 0.97 5.11 2.50
C ARG A 205 0.17 3.84 2.69
N TYR A 206 -0.16 3.54 3.95
CA TYR A 206 -0.93 2.38 4.35
C TYR A 206 -0.14 1.08 4.17
N SER A 207 -0.31 0.14 5.09
CA SER A 207 0.13 -1.23 4.89
C SER A 207 -0.41 -1.73 3.53
N PRO A 208 0.33 -2.52 2.74
CA PRO A 208 -0.17 -3.17 1.53
C PRO A 208 -1.47 -3.92 1.79
N LEU A 209 -1.69 -4.39 3.02
CA LEU A 209 -2.94 -5.02 3.41
C LEU A 209 -4.10 -4.04 3.56
N SER A 210 -3.83 -2.77 3.87
CA SER A 210 -4.83 -1.69 4.03
C SER A 210 -5.04 -0.83 2.77
N ILE A 211 -4.05 -0.69 1.88
CA ILE A 211 -4.20 0.08 0.62
C ILE A 211 -5.46 -0.35 -0.15
N PRO A 212 -5.71 -1.65 -0.37
CA PRO A 212 -6.90 -2.09 -1.10
C PRO A 212 -8.19 -1.69 -0.40
N ALA A 213 -8.23 -1.72 0.93
CA ALA A 213 -9.43 -1.36 1.68
C ALA A 213 -9.76 0.13 1.53
N LEU A 214 -8.74 1.00 1.53
CA LEU A 214 -8.90 2.44 1.42
C LEU A 214 -9.24 2.89 0.02
N GLU A 215 -8.57 2.32 -1.00
CA GLU A 215 -8.92 2.57 -2.40
C GLU A 215 -10.37 2.13 -2.66
N ILE A 216 -10.79 0.97 -2.17
CA ILE A 216 -12.16 0.49 -2.34
C ILE A 216 -13.16 1.36 -1.58
N ALA A 217 -12.83 1.80 -0.36
CA ALA A 217 -13.69 2.70 0.41
C ALA A 217 -13.87 4.04 -0.31
N PHE A 218 -12.77 4.65 -0.77
CA PHE A 218 -12.76 5.90 -1.52
C PHE A 218 -13.61 5.77 -2.80
N TRP A 219 -13.30 4.81 -3.66
CA TRP A 219 -14.00 4.65 -4.94
C TRP A 219 -15.44 4.18 -4.76
N GLY A 220 -15.72 3.33 -3.76
CA GLY A 220 -17.07 2.94 -3.39
C GLY A 220 -17.92 4.14 -3.01
N TYR A 221 -17.37 5.05 -2.19
CA TYR A 221 -18.04 6.28 -1.81
C TYR A 221 -18.27 7.21 -3.02
N VAL A 222 -17.23 7.50 -3.81
CA VAL A 222 -17.30 8.43 -4.96
C VAL A 222 -18.27 7.95 -6.03
N LEU A 223 -18.26 6.65 -6.36
CA LEU A 223 -19.13 6.08 -7.39
C LEU A 223 -20.59 6.02 -6.96
N GLN A 224 -20.88 5.96 -5.66
CA GLN A 224 -22.25 5.97 -5.12
C GLN A 224 -22.84 7.38 -4.98
N ASN A 225 -22.02 8.37 -4.61
CA ASN A 225 -22.48 9.73 -4.25
C ASN A 225 -22.39 10.75 -5.40
N GLN A 226 -22.50 10.31 -6.65
CA GLN A 226 -22.26 11.16 -7.83
C GLN A 226 -23.37 12.20 -8.14
N HIS A 227 -24.48 12.25 -7.41
CA HIS A 227 -25.64 13.05 -7.80
C HIS A 227 -25.34 14.57 -7.79
N ASP A 228 -25.10 15.13 -8.99
CA ASP A 228 -24.93 16.56 -9.33
C ASP A 228 -24.00 17.39 -8.42
N ALA A 229 -23.07 16.74 -7.74
CA ALA A 229 -22.20 17.41 -6.79
C ALA A 229 -21.17 18.34 -7.48
N ARG A 230 -20.67 19.33 -6.76
CA ARG A 230 -19.45 20.07 -7.13
C ARG A 230 -18.33 19.67 -6.19
N ILE A 231 -17.10 19.66 -6.69
CA ILE A 231 -15.93 19.46 -5.85
C ILE A 231 -15.32 20.82 -5.57
N SER A 232 -15.14 21.10 -4.29
CA SER A 232 -14.39 22.24 -3.80
C SER A 232 -13.13 21.72 -3.12
N THR A 233 -11.97 22.21 -3.57
CA THR A 233 -10.69 21.92 -2.93
C THR A 233 -10.14 23.21 -2.37
N SER A 234 -9.77 23.19 -1.09
CA SER A 234 -9.06 24.30 -0.46
C SER A 234 -7.56 24.08 -0.64
N GLU A 235 -6.95 24.82 -1.56
CA GLU A 235 -5.49 24.85 -1.72
C GLU A 235 -4.99 26.19 -1.18
N GLY A 236 -4.53 26.20 0.07
CA GLY A 236 -4.12 27.41 0.77
C GLY A 236 -5.30 28.34 1.07
N SER A 237 -5.26 29.58 0.55
CA SER A 237 -6.33 30.58 0.70
C SER A 237 -7.32 30.60 -0.47
N THR A 238 -7.11 29.76 -1.49
CA THR A 238 -7.93 29.75 -2.70
C THR A 238 -8.78 28.50 -2.79
N THR A 239 -10.09 28.71 -2.87
CA THR A 239 -11.07 27.65 -3.11
C THR A 239 -11.19 27.43 -4.62
N ILE A 240 -10.76 26.26 -5.08
CA ILE A 240 -10.90 25.87 -6.49
C ILE A 240 -12.16 25.01 -6.60
N THR A 241 -13.15 25.51 -7.36
CA THR A 241 -14.36 24.75 -7.69
C THR A 241 -14.19 24.11 -9.07
N ALA A 242 -14.32 22.79 -9.13
CA ALA A 242 -14.24 22.02 -10.36
C ALA A 242 -15.58 21.33 -10.65
N ALA A 243 -15.91 21.21 -11.93
CA ALA A 243 -17.03 20.39 -12.37
C ALA A 243 -16.76 18.92 -12.03
N TYR A 244 -17.78 18.20 -11.58
CA TYR A 244 -17.66 16.78 -11.28
C TYR A 244 -17.33 15.98 -12.53
N PRO A 245 -16.38 15.02 -12.46
CA PRO A 245 -16.05 14.19 -13.60
C PRO A 245 -17.24 13.37 -14.11
N SER A 246 -17.26 13.11 -15.41
CA SER A 246 -18.27 12.24 -16.02
C SER A 246 -18.15 10.79 -15.51
N ARG A 247 -19.24 10.01 -15.57
CA ARG A 247 -19.24 8.58 -15.18
C ARG A 247 -18.12 7.76 -15.80
N PRO A 248 -17.89 7.82 -17.13
CA PRO A 248 -16.78 7.08 -17.74
C PRO A 248 -15.42 7.52 -17.21
N GLU A 249 -15.24 8.81 -16.93
CA GLU A 249 -14.00 9.33 -16.37
C GLU A 249 -13.72 8.78 -14.98
N LEU A 250 -14.72 8.77 -14.09
CA LEU A 250 -14.59 8.22 -12.73
C LEU A 250 -14.23 6.73 -12.76
N TRP A 251 -14.90 5.95 -13.62
CA TRP A 251 -14.59 4.54 -13.79
C TRP A 251 -13.16 4.32 -14.28
N LEU A 252 -12.70 5.13 -15.25
CA LEU A 252 -11.31 5.04 -15.73
C LEU A 252 -10.30 5.43 -14.63
N ARG A 253 -10.55 6.49 -13.87
CA ARG A 253 -9.70 6.87 -12.72
C ARG A 253 -9.66 5.77 -11.66
N CYS A 254 -10.79 5.15 -11.35
CA CYS A 254 -10.88 4.00 -10.45
C CYS A 254 -10.04 2.82 -10.95
N ILE A 255 -10.18 2.45 -12.23
CA ILE A 255 -9.38 1.39 -12.85
C ILE A 255 -7.88 1.73 -12.78
N PHE A 256 -7.49 2.96 -13.12
CA PHE A 256 -6.09 3.38 -13.05
C PHE A 256 -5.55 3.29 -11.63
N SER A 257 -6.26 3.81 -10.63
CA SER A 257 -5.87 3.77 -9.22
C SER A 257 -5.69 2.34 -8.71
N VAL A 258 -6.64 1.46 -9.02
CA VAL A 258 -6.53 0.04 -8.65
C VAL A 258 -5.30 -0.60 -9.31
N CYS A 259 -5.13 -0.39 -10.62
CA CYS A 259 -4.03 -1.01 -11.35
C CYS A 259 -2.68 -0.55 -10.81
N SER A 260 -2.47 0.75 -10.60
CA SER A 260 -1.21 1.28 -10.08
C SER A 260 -1.01 0.95 -8.61
N ASN A 261 -1.97 1.31 -7.76
CA ASN A 261 -1.78 1.34 -6.30
C ASN A 261 -2.01 0.00 -5.63
N ILE A 262 -2.78 -0.90 -6.26
CA ILE A 262 -2.98 -2.25 -5.74
C ILE A 262 -2.14 -3.23 -6.54
N ILE A 263 -2.37 -3.35 -7.86
CA ILE A 263 -1.78 -4.44 -8.63
C ILE A 263 -0.27 -4.25 -8.82
N TYR A 264 0.16 -3.08 -9.34
CA TYR A 264 1.59 -2.83 -9.60
C TYR A 264 2.37 -2.81 -8.30
N SER A 265 1.88 -2.07 -7.29
CA SER A 265 2.50 -2.01 -5.97
C SER A 265 2.65 -3.38 -5.32
N MET A 266 1.63 -4.25 -5.36
CA MET A 266 1.74 -5.61 -4.82
C MET A 266 2.79 -6.44 -5.55
N ILE A 267 2.78 -6.44 -6.88
CA ILE A 267 3.75 -7.21 -7.67
C ILE A 267 5.17 -6.70 -7.41
N ILE A 268 5.38 -5.38 -7.41
CA ILE A 268 6.66 -4.76 -7.11
C ILE A 268 7.13 -5.14 -5.72
N PHE A 269 6.27 -4.98 -4.72
CA PHE A 269 6.58 -5.26 -3.32
C PHE A 269 7.02 -6.71 -3.12
N TRP A 270 6.23 -7.66 -3.63
CA TRP A 270 6.48 -9.09 -3.48
C TRP A 270 7.65 -9.61 -4.34
N CYS A 271 8.00 -8.93 -5.43
CA CYS A 271 9.10 -9.33 -6.32
C CYS A 271 10.37 -8.50 -6.13
N LEU A 272 10.40 -7.52 -5.21
CA LEU A 272 11.53 -6.62 -5.00
C LEU A 272 12.83 -7.39 -4.68
N PRO A 273 12.85 -8.36 -3.76
CA PRO A 273 14.08 -9.07 -3.40
C PRO A 273 14.63 -9.87 -4.56
N MET A 274 13.73 -10.49 -5.32
CA MET A 274 14.08 -11.25 -6.51
C MET A 274 14.72 -10.33 -7.56
N GLN A 275 14.15 -9.15 -7.78
CA GLN A 275 14.69 -8.20 -8.74
C GLN A 275 16.07 -7.67 -8.32
N LEU A 276 16.24 -7.32 -7.05
CA LEU A 276 17.48 -6.73 -6.54
C LEU A 276 18.61 -7.76 -6.36
N MET A 277 18.28 -9.04 -6.18
CA MET A 277 19.25 -10.13 -6.13
C MET A 277 20.07 -10.28 -7.43
N HIS A 278 19.52 -9.88 -8.59
CA HIS A 278 20.18 -10.05 -9.89
C HIS A 278 21.21 -8.97 -10.22
N VAL A 279 21.36 -7.97 -9.36
CA VAL A 279 22.24 -6.83 -9.60
C VAL A 279 23.72 -7.21 -9.51
N GLU A 280 24.56 -6.59 -10.34
CA GLU A 280 25.98 -6.94 -10.46
C GLU A 280 26.86 -6.27 -9.40
N ASN A 281 26.51 -5.03 -9.00
CA ASN A 281 27.30 -4.23 -8.07
C ASN A 281 26.40 -3.39 -7.14
N GLY A 282 26.98 -2.93 -6.02
CA GLY A 282 26.23 -2.19 -5.01
C GLY A 282 25.68 -0.84 -5.48
N MET A 283 26.32 -0.18 -6.44
CA MET A 283 25.83 1.10 -6.98
C MET A 283 24.55 0.89 -7.80
N ASP A 284 24.51 -0.15 -8.62
CA ASP A 284 23.32 -0.50 -9.38
C ASP A 284 22.20 -1.01 -8.48
N PHE A 285 22.54 -1.55 -7.30
CA PHE A 285 21.55 -1.98 -6.31
C PHE A 285 20.79 -0.74 -5.82
N VAL A 286 21.53 0.29 -5.39
CA VAL A 286 20.96 1.57 -4.96
C VAL A 286 20.12 2.22 -6.07
N LYS A 287 20.64 2.30 -7.30
CA LYS A 287 19.88 2.87 -8.44
C LYS A 287 18.59 2.11 -8.71
N ASN A 288 18.65 0.78 -8.73
CA ASN A 288 17.47 -0.04 -8.99
C ASN A 288 16.45 0.06 -7.85
N THR A 289 16.91 0.13 -6.59
CA THR A 289 16.02 0.39 -5.44
C THR A 289 15.24 1.69 -5.62
N PHE A 290 15.92 2.80 -5.90
CA PHE A 290 15.24 4.08 -6.09
C PHE A 290 14.33 4.09 -7.31
N ALA A 291 14.78 3.48 -8.42
CA ALA A 291 13.97 3.37 -9.61
C ALA A 291 12.67 2.59 -9.34
N ILE A 292 12.76 1.47 -8.62
CA ILE A 292 11.59 0.63 -8.29
C ILE A 292 10.65 1.36 -7.34
N TRP A 293 11.18 2.02 -6.31
CA TRP A 293 10.37 2.85 -5.42
C TRP A 293 9.61 3.93 -6.20
N TYR A 294 10.29 4.60 -7.12
CA TYR A 294 9.70 5.67 -7.94
C TYR A 294 8.52 5.21 -8.80
N ILE A 295 8.49 3.93 -9.23
CA ILE A 295 7.34 3.41 -10.00
C ILE A 295 6.07 3.47 -9.16
N GLY A 296 6.13 3.07 -7.89
CA GLY A 296 4.99 3.08 -6.98
C GLY A 296 4.64 4.47 -6.45
N THR A 297 5.47 5.49 -6.71
CA THR A 297 5.26 6.84 -6.21
C THR A 297 4.96 7.87 -7.29
N LEU A 298 4.87 7.44 -8.55
CA LEU A 298 4.73 8.34 -9.69
C LEU A 298 3.40 9.11 -9.68
N ASP A 299 2.35 8.50 -9.11
CA ASP A 299 1.01 9.04 -9.04
C ASP A 299 0.68 9.76 -7.73
N ASP A 300 1.60 9.78 -6.76
CA ASP A 300 1.32 10.45 -5.49
C ASP A 300 1.20 11.96 -5.65
N LEU A 301 0.40 12.53 -4.77
CA LEU A 301 0.39 13.97 -4.55
C LEU A 301 1.49 14.33 -3.53
N PRO A 302 2.17 15.48 -3.70
CA PRO A 302 3.15 15.95 -2.73
C PRO A 302 2.51 16.23 -1.36
N GLU A 303 1.24 16.63 -1.37
CA GLU A 303 0.39 16.88 -0.20
C GLU A 303 -0.97 16.24 -0.44
N THR A 304 -1.57 15.67 0.60
CA THR A 304 -2.93 15.10 0.52
C THR A 304 -3.94 16.20 0.24
N SER A 305 -4.71 16.05 -0.84
CA SER A 305 -5.70 17.04 -1.24
C SER A 305 -7.03 16.75 -0.55
N ILE A 306 -7.52 17.70 0.25
CA ILE A 306 -8.82 17.57 0.91
C ILE A 306 -9.89 18.10 -0.04
N MET A 307 -10.80 17.22 -0.46
CA MET A 307 -11.93 17.53 -1.32
C MET A 307 -13.21 17.58 -0.52
N ARG A 308 -13.97 18.65 -0.68
CA ARG A 308 -15.35 18.76 -0.21
C ARG A 308 -16.29 18.48 -1.36
N ILE A 309 -17.20 17.52 -1.16
CA ILE A 309 -18.30 17.27 -2.09
C ILE A 309 -19.49 18.12 -1.65
N ILE A 310 -19.84 19.12 -2.45
CA ILE A 310 -20.94 20.05 -2.18
C ILE A 310 -22.19 19.53 -2.88
N ALA A 311 -23.24 19.26 -2.12
CA ALA A 311 -24.53 18.82 -2.65
C ALA A 311 -25.21 19.95 -3.44
N PRO A 312 -26.06 19.64 -4.45
CA PRO A 312 -26.76 20.65 -5.24
C PRO A 312 -27.60 21.62 -4.42
N GLU A 313 -28.17 21.15 -3.30
CA GLU A 313 -29.05 21.94 -2.43
C GLU A 313 -28.30 23.10 -1.74
N GLU A 314 -27.03 22.88 -1.37
CA GLU A 314 -26.16 23.89 -0.74
C GLU A 314 -25.75 25.02 -1.69
N TRP A 315 -25.84 24.82 -3.01
CA TRP A 315 -25.47 25.88 -3.95
C TRP A 315 -26.43 27.07 -3.85
N SER A 316 -27.69 26.78 -3.55
CA SER A 316 -28.74 27.82 -3.50
C SER A 316 -28.62 28.74 -2.29
N SER A 317 -27.90 28.35 -1.22
CA SER A 317 -27.76 29.15 -0.01
C SER A 317 -26.48 30.00 0.01
N GLU A 318 -25.36 29.53 -0.57
CA GLU A 318 -24.11 30.30 -0.59
C GLU A 318 -24.14 31.47 -1.57
N GLU A 319 -24.83 31.34 -2.72
CA GLU A 319 -24.90 32.39 -3.75
C GLU A 319 -25.52 33.69 -3.22
N TRP A 320 -26.39 33.61 -2.20
CA TRP A 320 -27.02 34.77 -1.55
C TRP A 320 -26.12 35.52 -0.57
N SER A 321 -25.06 34.89 -0.05
CA SER A 321 -24.15 35.53 0.92
C SER A 321 -23.09 36.42 0.25
N SER A 322 -22.82 36.19 -1.04
CA SER A 322 -21.82 36.95 -1.80
C SER A 322 -22.31 38.32 -2.27
N GLU A 323 -23.62 38.55 -2.35
CA GLU A 323 -24.17 39.88 -2.67
C GLU A 323 -24.00 40.88 -1.51
N GLU A 324 -23.92 40.41 -0.26
CA GLU A 324 -23.84 41.26 0.93
C GLU A 324 -22.50 42.02 1.04
N TRP A 325 -21.43 41.48 0.45
CA TRP A 325 -20.10 42.11 0.43
C TRP A 325 -19.89 43.14 -0.69
N SER A 326 -20.83 43.27 -1.63
CA SER A 326 -20.76 44.26 -2.72
C SER A 326 -21.33 45.65 -2.34
N SER A 327 -21.85 45.79 -1.11
CA SER A 327 -22.52 47.00 -0.63
C SER A 327 -21.75 47.79 0.45
N ALA A 328 -20.49 47.45 0.73
CA ALA A 328 -19.59 48.15 1.64
C ALA A 328 -18.38 48.77 0.91
#